data_AF-A0A533WG10-F1
#
_entry.id   AF-A0A533WG10-F1
#
_cell.length_a   1.000
_cell.length_b   1.000
_cell.length_c   1.000
_cell.angle_alpha   90.00
_cell.angle_beta   90.00
_cell.angle_gamma   90.00
#
_symmetry.space_group_name_H-M   'P 1'
#
loop_
_entity.id
_entity.type
_entity.pdbx_description
1 polymer ?
#
loop_
_entity_poly.entity_id
_entity_poly.type
_entity_poly.pdbx_seq_one_letter_code
_entity_poly.pdbx_strand_id
1 'polypeptide(L)'
;MPSLSKLLASAENTEVVIASRKGSYFKNVEAKLAERAKNVQNILVAFGAPKYGVPNILAKEGTSTKPYEFVVNMFPNQGTETVRLEEAVLGTLALLNNFLSASNRSAHFK
;
A
#
# COMPACT_ATOMS: atom_id res chain seq x y z
N MET A 1 7.63 -19.36 12.92
CA MET A 1 7.09 -19.09 11.56
C MET A 1 7.21 -17.61 11.27
N PRO A 2 7.48 -17.21 10.02
CA PRO A 2 7.37 -15.81 9.62
C PRO A 2 5.94 -15.30 9.86
N SER A 3 5.80 -14.06 10.29
CA SER A 3 4.52 -13.42 10.62
C SER A 3 4.48 -12.04 9.98
N LEU A 4 3.37 -11.76 9.28
CA LEU A 4 3.18 -10.48 8.62
C LEU A 4 2.98 -9.37 9.65
N SER A 5 2.20 -9.61 10.71
CA SER A 5 1.96 -8.62 11.77
C SER A 5 3.26 -8.19 12.46
N LYS A 6 4.16 -9.15 12.74
CA LYS A 6 5.48 -8.82 13.31
C LYS A 6 6.33 -7.98 12.37
N LEU A 7 6.38 -8.31 11.08
CA LEU A 7 7.13 -7.54 10.09
C LEU A 7 6.60 -6.10 9.95
N LEU A 8 5.28 -5.94 9.88
CA LEU A 8 4.65 -4.62 9.77
C LEU A 8 4.85 -3.80 11.04
N ALA A 9 4.84 -4.42 12.22
CA ALA A 9 5.05 -3.74 13.50
C ALA A 9 6.51 -3.33 13.74
N SER A 10 7.48 -4.06 13.15
CA SER A 10 8.91 -3.75 13.26
C SER A 10 9.40 -2.74 12.22
N ALA A 11 8.52 -2.25 11.34
CA ALA A 11 8.89 -1.31 10.29
C ALA A 11 9.08 0.10 10.88
N GLU A 12 10.31 0.44 11.23
CA GLU A 12 10.66 1.77 11.74
C GLU A 12 10.82 2.78 10.60
N ASN A 13 10.47 4.05 10.87
CA ASN A 13 10.60 5.17 9.93
C ASN A 13 10.07 4.85 8.52
N THR A 14 8.94 4.13 8.47
CA THR A 14 8.38 3.54 7.26
C THR A 14 6.88 3.77 7.23
N GLU A 15 6.35 4.26 6.12
CA GLU A 15 4.91 4.32 5.88
C GLU A 15 4.43 3.00 5.27
N VAL A 16 3.40 2.38 5.84
CA VAL A 16 2.91 1.07 5.40
C VAL A 16 1.68 1.24 4.53
N VAL A 17 1.77 0.77 3.29
CA VAL A 17 0.67 0.74 2.33
C VAL A 17 0.20 -0.70 2.13
N ILE A 18 -1.03 -0.99 2.51
CA ILE A 18 -1.64 -2.31 2.35
C ILE A 18 -2.49 -2.30 1.07
N ALA A 19 -2.06 -3.05 0.05
CA ALA A 19 -2.82 -3.21 -1.18
C ALA A 19 -4.03 -4.12 -0.94
N SER A 20 -5.24 -3.57 -1.13
CA SER A 20 -6.51 -4.26 -0.88
C SER A 20 -7.61 -3.75 -1.79
N ARG A 21 -8.30 -4.68 -2.48
CA ARG A 21 -9.49 -4.38 -3.30
C ARG A 21 -10.62 -3.66 -2.54
N LYS A 22 -10.72 -3.89 -1.22
CA LYS A 22 -11.72 -3.26 -0.33
C LYS A 22 -11.22 -1.97 0.32
N GLY A 23 -10.00 -1.53 0.01
CA GLY A 23 -9.42 -0.30 0.53
C GLY A 23 -9.96 0.96 -0.15
N SER A 24 -9.55 2.11 0.38
CA SER A 24 -9.82 3.42 -0.23
C SER A 24 -9.14 3.51 -1.59
N TYR A 25 -9.76 4.16 -2.57
CA TYR A 25 -9.13 4.33 -3.88
C TYR A 25 -7.86 5.15 -3.76
N PHE A 26 -6.77 4.72 -4.41
CA PHE A 26 -5.47 5.38 -4.32
C PHE A 26 -5.52 6.88 -4.57
N LYS A 27 -6.26 7.28 -5.61
CA LYS A 27 -6.48 8.69 -5.97
C LYS A 27 -7.03 9.55 -4.82
N ASN A 28 -7.83 8.97 -3.93
CA ASN A 28 -8.42 9.71 -2.81
C ASN A 28 -7.45 9.93 -1.65
N VAL A 29 -6.36 9.16 -1.60
CA VAL A 29 -5.37 9.18 -0.51
C VAL A 29 -3.99 9.65 -0.97
N GLU A 30 -3.80 9.91 -2.27
CA GLU A 30 -2.51 10.24 -2.86
C GLU A 30 -1.87 11.48 -2.20
N ALA A 31 -2.60 12.58 -2.05
CA ALA A 31 -2.06 13.79 -1.42
C ALA A 31 -1.62 13.54 0.03
N LYS A 32 -2.38 12.73 0.77
CA LYS A 32 -2.07 12.39 2.16
C LYS A 32 -0.83 11.49 2.24
N LEU A 33 -0.73 10.51 1.34
CA LEU A 33 0.46 9.66 1.23
C LEU A 33 1.69 10.50 0.86
N ALA A 34 1.55 11.54 0.04
CA ALA A 34 2.67 12.42 -0.34
C ALA A 34 3.24 13.13 0.89
N GLU A 35 2.36 13.70 1.72
CA GLU A 35 2.77 14.39 2.94
C GLU A 35 3.41 13.43 3.94
N ARG A 36 2.88 12.20 4.09
CA ARG A 36 3.50 11.18 4.93
C ARG A 36 4.87 10.75 4.41
N ALA A 37 4.99 10.51 3.10
CA ALA A 37 6.21 10.08 2.45
C ALA A 37 7.40 11.04 2.64
N LYS A 38 7.15 12.35 2.78
CA LYS A 38 8.20 13.35 3.08
C LYS A 38 8.85 13.15 4.46
N ASN A 39 8.15 12.50 5.38
CA ASN A 39 8.53 12.37 6.79
C ASN A 39 9.02 10.97 7.14
N VAL A 40 9.09 10.05 6.19
CA VAL A 40 9.57 8.67 6.38
C VAL A 40 10.72 8.38 5.42
N GLN A 41 11.58 7.44 5.78
CA GLN A 41 12.66 6.99 4.89
C GLN A 41 12.15 6.01 3.83
N ASN A 42 11.17 5.17 4.19
CA ASN A 42 10.72 4.08 3.33
C ASN A 42 9.20 4.06 3.19
N ILE A 43 8.73 3.52 2.08
CA ILE A 43 7.34 3.07 1.92
C ILE A 43 7.39 1.55 1.76
N LEU A 44 6.70 0.84 2.66
CA LEU A 44 6.54 -0.61 2.60
C LEU A 44 5.17 -0.95 2.04
N VAL A 45 5.13 -1.63 0.90
CA VAL A 45 3.87 -2.08 0.29
C VAL A 45 3.63 -3.56 0.59
N ALA A 46 2.52 -3.85 1.27
CA ALA A 46 2.12 -5.21 1.60
C ALA A 46 1.07 -5.72 0.60
N PHE A 47 1.35 -6.87 0.00
CA PHE A 47 0.45 -7.59 -0.89
C PHE A 47 -0.05 -8.89 -0.26
N GLY A 48 -1.30 -9.24 -0.57
CA GLY A 48 -1.86 -10.54 -0.22
C GLY A 48 -1.53 -11.60 -1.26
N ALA A 49 -1.91 -12.84 -0.96
CA ALA A 49 -1.94 -13.92 -1.94
C ALA A 49 -3.23 -13.87 -2.78
N PRO A 50 -3.28 -14.51 -3.97
CA PRO A 50 -4.48 -14.51 -4.82
C PRO A 50 -5.77 -14.97 -4.10
N LYS A 51 -5.64 -15.92 -3.16
CA LYS A 51 -6.77 -16.44 -2.37
C LYS A 51 -7.01 -15.73 -1.04
N TYR A 52 -5.99 -15.02 -0.51
CA TYR A 52 -6.05 -14.41 0.82
C TYR A 52 -5.44 -13.01 0.79
N GLY A 53 -6.27 -11.98 0.96
CA GLY A 53 -5.79 -10.61 1.10
C GLY A 53 -5.02 -10.40 2.41
N VAL A 54 -4.27 -9.31 2.50
CA VAL A 54 -3.60 -8.90 3.75
C VAL A 54 -4.54 -8.87 4.97
N PRO A 55 -5.79 -8.35 4.87
CA PRO A 55 -6.73 -8.42 5.99
C PRO A 55 -7.02 -9.84 6.48
N ASN A 56 -7.07 -10.83 5.58
CA ASN A 56 -7.29 -12.23 5.93
C ASN A 56 -6.08 -12.83 6.65
N ILE A 57 -4.87 -12.46 6.22
CA ILE A 57 -3.62 -12.92 6.81
C ILE A 57 -3.49 -12.37 8.24
N LEU A 58 -3.69 -11.05 8.42
CA LEU A 58 -3.62 -10.42 9.74
C LEU A 58 -4.68 -10.95 10.70
N ALA A 59 -5.91 -11.20 10.21
CA ALA A 59 -6.96 -11.79 11.02
C ALA A 59 -6.59 -13.20 11.54
N LYS A 60 -5.95 -14.04 10.71
CA LYS A 60 -5.42 -15.34 11.12
C LYS A 60 -4.32 -15.22 12.18
N GLU A 61 -3.58 -14.12 12.18
CA GLU A 61 -2.57 -13.79 13.18
C GLU A 61 -3.14 -13.06 14.41
N GLY A 62 -4.47 -12.92 14.53
CA GLY A 62 -5.12 -12.25 15.66
C GLY A 62 -4.99 -10.72 15.64
N THR A 63 -4.63 -10.13 14.50
CA THR A 63 -4.46 -8.68 14.31
C THR A 63 -5.40 -8.16 13.21
N SER A 64 -5.34 -6.85 12.92
CA SER A 64 -6.21 -6.25 11.91
C SER A 64 -5.49 -5.15 11.13
N THR A 65 -6.08 -4.74 10.01
CA THR A 65 -5.57 -3.59 9.24
C THR A 65 -5.94 -2.23 9.84
N LYS A 66 -6.73 -2.17 10.92
CA LYS A 66 -7.24 -0.91 11.51
C LYS A 66 -6.15 0.09 11.91
N PRO A 67 -4.97 -0.31 12.43
CA PRO A 67 -3.91 0.64 12.76
C PRO A 67 -3.24 1.28 11.54
N TYR A 68 -3.41 0.72 10.34
CA TYR A 68 -2.74 1.19 9.14
C TYR A 68 -3.62 2.18 8.40
N GLU A 69 -3.08 3.37 8.17
CA GLU A 69 -3.78 4.48 7.54
C GLU A 69 -4.05 4.22 6.05
N PHE A 70 -3.10 3.58 5.36
CA PHE A 70 -3.16 3.34 3.93
C PHE A 70 -3.54 1.90 3.60
N VAL A 71 -4.82 1.57 3.77
CA VAL A 71 -5.41 0.37 3.16
C VAL A 71 -6.05 0.77 1.84
N VAL A 72 -5.39 0.44 0.72
CA VAL A 72 -5.60 1.12 -0.56
C VAL A 72 -5.97 0.14 -1.67
N ASN A 73 -7.00 0.50 -2.44
CA ASN A 73 -7.28 -0.11 -3.73
C ASN A 73 -6.55 0.65 -4.85
N MET A 74 -5.55 0.00 -5.44
CA MET A 74 -4.75 0.51 -6.56
C MET A 74 -5.45 0.37 -7.92
N PHE A 75 -6.41 -0.55 -8.03
CA PHE A 75 -7.07 -0.93 -9.29
C PHE A 75 -8.61 -0.86 -9.14
N PRO A 76 -9.18 0.35 -8.96
CA PRO A 76 -10.63 0.50 -8.95
C PRO A 76 -11.23 0.04 -10.28
N ASN A 77 -12.43 -0.52 -10.25
CA ASN A 77 -13.14 -1.03 -11.43
C ASN A 77 -12.33 -2.06 -12.23
N GLN A 78 -11.51 -2.89 -11.56
CA GLN A 78 -10.82 -4.00 -12.20
C GLN A 78 -11.82 -4.85 -13.00
N GLY A 79 -11.56 -5.05 -14.30
CA GLY A 79 -12.40 -5.83 -15.20
C GLY A 79 -12.27 -7.34 -15.02
N THR A 80 -11.62 -7.78 -13.95
CA THR A 80 -11.34 -9.17 -13.61
C THR A 80 -11.73 -9.46 -12.17
N GLU A 81 -12.01 -10.71 -11.85
CA GLU A 81 -12.34 -11.11 -10.48
C GLU A 81 -11.16 -10.87 -9.51
N THR A 82 -9.94 -11.15 -9.96
CA THR A 82 -8.69 -10.96 -9.21
C THR A 82 -7.64 -10.28 -10.09
N VAL A 83 -6.80 -9.44 -9.47
CA VAL A 83 -5.52 -9.00 -10.04
C VAL A 83 -4.46 -9.90 -9.44
N ARG A 84 -3.68 -10.59 -10.28
CA ARG A 84 -2.65 -11.52 -9.80
C ARG A 84 -1.54 -10.75 -9.07
N LEU A 85 -0.75 -11.44 -8.24
CA LEU A 85 0.25 -10.78 -7.41
C LEU A 85 1.28 -10.03 -8.25
N GLU A 86 1.78 -10.66 -9.30
CA GLU A 86 2.74 -10.10 -10.25
C GLU A 86 2.22 -8.84 -10.96
N GLU A 87 0.95 -8.85 -11.38
CA GLU A 87 0.27 -7.71 -11.99
C GLU A 87 0.06 -6.59 -10.96
N ALA A 88 -0.36 -6.95 -9.75
CA ALA A 88 -0.61 -6.01 -8.67
C ALA A 88 0.68 -5.32 -8.22
N VAL A 89 1.79 -6.06 -8.11
CA VAL A 89 3.11 -5.50 -7.77
C VAL A 89 3.55 -4.53 -8.85
N LEU A 90 3.56 -4.95 -10.13
CA LEU A 90 3.99 -4.08 -11.23
C LEU A 90 3.15 -2.82 -11.35
N GLY A 91 1.81 -2.95 -11.35
CA GLY A 91 0.92 -1.81 -11.48
C GLY A 91 0.99 -0.86 -10.27
N THR A 92 1.10 -1.39 -9.06
CA THR A 92 1.23 -0.57 -7.84
C THR A 92 2.53 0.22 -7.85
N LEU A 93 3.65 -0.41 -8.20
CA LEU A 93 4.95 0.28 -8.29
C LEU A 93 4.95 1.32 -9.41
N ALA A 94 4.30 1.05 -10.54
CA ALA A 94 4.15 2.04 -11.61
C ALA A 94 3.36 3.28 -11.14
N LEU A 95 2.24 3.08 -10.43
CA LEU A 95 1.43 4.16 -9.86
C LEU A 95 2.23 4.97 -8.83
N LEU A 96 2.87 4.30 -7.88
CA LEU A 96 3.69 4.95 -6.86
C LEU A 96 4.88 5.69 -7.47
N ASN A 97 5.57 5.11 -8.47
CA ASN A 97 6.68 5.76 -9.15
C ASN A 97 6.24 7.06 -9.85
N ASN A 98 5.12 7.01 -10.59
CA ASN A 98 4.58 8.20 -11.25
C ASN A 98 4.21 9.29 -10.24
N PHE A 99 3.50 8.89 -9.18
CA PHE A 99 3.06 9.77 -8.11
C PHE A 99 4.22 10.42 -7.35
N LEU A 100 5.20 9.63 -6.88
CA LEU A 100 6.37 10.11 -6.13
C LEU A 100 7.28 10.98 -7.00
N SER A 101 7.40 10.64 -8.29
CA SER A 101 8.15 11.48 -9.25
C SER A 101 7.45 12.82 -9.51
N ALA A 102 6.12 12.84 -9.55
CA ALA A 102 5.35 14.07 -9.68
C ALA A 102 5.43 14.95 -8.42
N SER A 103 5.37 14.36 -7.23
CA SER A 103 5.50 15.11 -5.97
C SER A 103 6.88 15.76 -5.83
N ASN A 104 7.96 15.08 -6.25
CA ASN A 104 9.32 15.62 -6.19
C ASN A 104 9.54 16.78 -7.16
N ARG A 105 8.89 16.79 -8.34
CA ARG A 105 8.96 17.91 -9.28
C ARG A 105 8.33 19.19 -8.73
N SER A 106 7.30 19.07 -7.90
CA SER A 106 6.64 20.23 -7.28
C SER A 106 7.52 20.93 -6.22
N ALA A 107 8.52 20.22 -5.67
CA ALA A 107 9.51 20.81 -4.76
C ALA A 107 10.60 21.62 -5.47
N HIS A 108 10.79 21.42 -6.79
CA HIS A 108 11.86 22.05 -7.57
C HIS A 108 11.48 23.41 -8.18
N PHE A 109 10.20 23.79 -8.13
CA PHE A 109 9.66 25.06 -8.62
C PHE A 109 9.22 26.01 -7.49
N LYS A 110 9.77 25.84 -6.29
CA LYS A 110 9.65 26.80 -5.18
C LYS A 110 10.98 27.45 -4.88
#